data_AF-A0A1B3PGG6-F1
#
_entry.id   AF-A0A1B3PGG6-F1
#
_cell.length_a   1.000
_cell.length_b   1.000
_cell.length_c   1.000
_cell.angle_alpha   90.00
_cell.angle_beta   90.00
_cell.angle_gamma   90.00
#
_symmetry.space_group_name_H-M   'P 1'
#
loop_
_entity.id
_entity.type
_entity.pdbx_description
1 polymer ?
#
loop_
_entity_poly.entity_id
_entity_poly.type
_entity_poly.pdbx_seq_one_letter_code
_entity_poly.pdbx_strand_id
1 'polypeptide(L)'
;MDLALAQITDRVRAAAADHTPLRIRGGGTKDFVGRAREGEVLDTRTLHGIVSYEPSELVVTVRAGTPLAELEATLAAQGQYLPFEPPHFPRAGADGATVGGMVAAGLSGPARASVGAVRDFILGTQVLNGRAELLVFGGQVMKNVAGYDVSRLMAGAWGTLGLITEVSLKVLPVAPGEATLRFECNQADAMRKLHAWGGQPLPLNASCWVEDSGVGTLYVRLRGAMAAVEAACKSMGGERMDSAAVRADWAACREQTLPWFAARAADHGLWRLSVPATAPVLALPAAAQPLVEWHGALRWVQAPLAAGDALRAAARAAGGSAMLFAAPKAYEASPTGQFDLESKPLEQIHTRVKQSFDPAGIFNRGRLSPHW
;
A
#
# COMPACT_ATOMS: atom_id res chain seq x y z
N MET A 1 -18.74 25.49 6.88
CA MET A 1 -18.39 24.05 6.97
C MET A 1 -19.18 23.33 5.90
N ASP A 2 -18.53 22.49 5.10
CA ASP A 2 -19.18 21.70 4.04
C ASP A 2 -20.36 20.89 4.62
N LEU A 3 -21.52 20.89 3.93
CA LEU A 3 -22.72 20.15 4.35
C LEU A 3 -22.44 18.66 4.52
N ALA A 4 -21.62 18.07 3.64
CA ALA A 4 -21.25 16.66 3.74
C ALA A 4 -20.43 16.37 5.00
N LEU A 5 -19.50 17.26 5.36
CA LEU A 5 -18.70 17.11 6.57
C LEU A 5 -19.57 17.27 7.83
N ALA A 6 -20.52 18.20 7.83
CA ALA A 6 -21.47 18.37 8.94
C ALA A 6 -22.27 17.09 9.20
N GLN A 7 -22.84 16.50 8.15
CA GLN A 7 -23.60 15.24 8.24
C GLN A 7 -22.74 14.09 8.76
N ILE A 8 -21.50 13.95 8.27
CA ILE A 8 -20.56 12.93 8.76
C ILE A 8 -20.23 13.17 10.24
N THR A 9 -20.00 14.42 10.63
CA THR A 9 -19.69 14.80 12.01
C THR A 9 -20.82 14.45 12.96
N ASP A 10 -22.06 14.73 12.57
CA ASP A 10 -23.25 14.41 13.38
C ASP A 10 -23.45 12.90 13.51
N ARG A 11 -23.22 12.13 12.44
CA ARG A 11 -23.24 10.65 12.50
C ARG A 11 -22.20 10.08 13.44
N VAL A 12 -20.97 10.61 13.42
CA VAL A 12 -19.91 10.19 14.35
C VAL A 12 -20.29 10.54 15.79
N ARG A 13 -20.85 11.74 16.03
CA ARG A 13 -21.29 12.16 17.36
C ARG A 13 -22.39 11.25 17.92
N ALA A 14 -23.40 10.92 17.10
CA ALA A 14 -24.46 10.00 17.49
C ALA A 14 -23.91 8.60 17.79
N ALA A 15 -23.07 8.06 16.90
CA ALA A 15 -22.46 6.76 17.10
C ALA A 15 -21.58 6.69 18.36
N ALA A 16 -20.84 7.76 18.68
CA ALA A 16 -20.05 7.84 19.90
C ALA A 16 -20.91 7.84 21.17
N ALA A 17 -22.07 8.49 21.14
CA ALA A 17 -23.02 8.49 22.25
C ALA A 17 -23.67 7.12 22.47
N ASP A 18 -24.00 6.42 21.39
CA ASP A 18 -24.71 5.12 21.43
C ASP A 18 -23.77 3.91 21.41
N HIS A 19 -22.46 4.13 21.32
CA HIS A 19 -21.43 3.10 21.09
C HIS A 19 -21.69 2.25 19.83
N THR A 20 -22.29 2.83 18.81
CA THR A 20 -22.60 2.16 17.54
C THR A 20 -21.32 2.02 16.69
N PRO A 21 -20.91 0.79 16.33
CA PRO A 21 -19.75 0.61 15.46
C PRO A 21 -20.00 1.19 14.07
N LEU A 22 -19.03 1.96 13.57
CA LEU A 22 -19.01 2.57 12.25
C LEU A 22 -17.89 1.98 11.39
N ARG A 23 -18.27 1.65 10.17
CA ARG A 23 -17.38 1.20 9.11
C ARG A 23 -17.08 2.35 8.15
N ILE A 24 -15.96 3.02 8.36
CA ILE A 24 -15.46 4.06 7.45
C ILE A 24 -15.10 3.38 6.13
N ARG A 25 -15.77 3.79 5.04
CA ARG A 25 -15.63 3.16 3.73
C ARG A 25 -15.67 4.22 2.62
N GLY A 26 -14.63 4.23 1.78
CA GLY A 26 -14.65 4.90 0.48
C GLY A 26 -15.30 4.00 -0.58
N GLY A 27 -14.62 3.75 -1.70
CA GLY A 27 -15.16 2.87 -2.75
C GLY A 27 -15.06 1.36 -2.49
N GLY A 28 -14.48 0.93 -1.36
CA GLY A 28 -14.55 -0.47 -0.90
C GLY A 28 -13.65 -1.48 -1.64
N THR A 29 -12.74 -1.03 -2.50
CA THR A 29 -11.86 -1.92 -3.30
C THR A 29 -10.91 -2.78 -2.47
N LYS A 30 -10.67 -2.42 -1.20
CA LYS A 30 -9.73 -3.07 -0.28
C LYS A 30 -10.43 -3.80 0.88
N ASP A 31 -11.73 -4.05 0.75
CA ASP A 31 -12.56 -4.70 1.76
C ASP A 31 -12.19 -6.17 2.03
N PHE A 32 -11.41 -6.78 1.13
CA PHE A 32 -10.87 -8.13 1.28
C PHE A 32 -9.66 -8.22 2.24
N VAL A 33 -9.09 -7.06 2.62
CA VAL A 33 -7.97 -6.95 3.55
C VAL A 33 -8.49 -6.62 4.95
N GLY A 34 -7.93 -7.29 5.94
CA GLY A 34 -8.29 -7.27 7.35
C GLY A 34 -9.22 -8.40 7.76
N ARG A 35 -9.69 -8.32 9.01
CA ARG A 35 -10.67 -9.26 9.56
C ARG A 35 -12.08 -8.94 9.05
N ALA A 36 -13.06 -9.73 9.48
CA ALA A 36 -14.47 -9.44 9.24
C ALA A 36 -14.81 -8.00 9.67
N ARG A 37 -15.67 -7.35 8.88
CA ARG A 37 -16.02 -5.94 9.01
C ARG A 37 -17.32 -5.82 9.80
N GLU A 38 -17.32 -5.03 10.87
CA GLU A 38 -18.49 -4.80 11.72
C GLU A 38 -18.97 -3.34 11.61
N GLY A 39 -20.26 -3.12 11.87
CA GLY A 39 -20.84 -1.78 11.97
C GLY A 39 -21.47 -1.20 10.71
N GLU A 40 -22.11 -0.05 10.88
CA GLU A 40 -22.81 0.68 9.82
C GLU A 40 -21.85 1.40 8.89
N VAL A 41 -22.15 1.44 7.59
CA VAL A 41 -21.29 2.15 6.63
C VAL A 41 -21.34 3.66 6.88
N LEU A 42 -20.18 4.24 7.16
CA LEU A 42 -19.93 5.67 7.08
C LEU A 42 -19.21 5.94 5.75
N ASP A 43 -19.98 6.36 4.76
CA ASP A 43 -19.50 6.59 3.39
C ASP A 43 -18.74 7.92 3.28
N THR A 44 -17.49 7.86 2.83
CA THR A 44 -16.64 9.05 2.68
C THR A 44 -16.68 9.66 1.29
N ARG A 45 -17.35 9.04 0.30
CA ARG A 45 -17.34 9.49 -1.11
C ARG A 45 -18.00 10.84 -1.33
N THR A 46 -18.90 11.24 -0.42
CA THR A 46 -19.49 12.58 -0.44
C THR A 46 -18.44 13.67 -0.23
N LEU A 47 -17.34 13.38 0.46
CA LEU A 47 -16.17 14.26 0.60
C LEU A 47 -15.26 14.15 -0.63
N HIS A 48 -15.70 14.63 -1.79
CA HIS A 48 -14.93 14.58 -3.03
C HIS A 48 -14.54 15.99 -3.52
N GLY A 49 -13.52 16.03 -4.37
CA GLY A 49 -12.94 17.22 -4.96
C GLY A 49 -11.49 17.48 -4.56
N ILE A 50 -10.78 18.21 -5.41
CA ILE A 50 -9.46 18.76 -5.13
C ILE A 50 -9.67 20.12 -4.44
N VAL A 51 -9.07 20.28 -3.26
CA VAL A 51 -9.16 21.51 -2.45
C VAL A 51 -8.20 22.57 -2.96
N SER A 52 -6.96 22.17 -3.25
CA SER A 52 -5.93 23.02 -3.84
C SER A 52 -4.94 22.18 -4.64
N TYR A 53 -4.38 22.75 -5.69
CA TYR A 53 -3.31 22.11 -6.46
C TYR A 53 -2.33 23.17 -6.93
N GLU A 54 -1.08 23.04 -6.51
CA GLU A 54 0.03 23.90 -6.90
C GLU A 54 1.05 23.07 -7.69
N PRO A 55 0.90 22.95 -9.03
CA PRO A 55 1.74 22.08 -9.84
C PRO A 55 3.23 22.46 -9.78
N SER A 56 3.57 23.74 -9.70
CA SER A 56 4.96 24.21 -9.59
C SER A 56 5.62 23.79 -8.26
N GLU A 57 4.83 23.72 -7.19
CA GLU A 57 5.29 23.31 -5.86
C GLU A 57 5.24 21.80 -5.65
N LEU A 58 4.67 21.06 -6.62
CA LEU A 58 4.44 19.61 -6.53
C LEU A 58 3.61 19.20 -5.31
N VAL A 59 2.60 20.02 -4.98
CA VAL A 59 1.70 19.78 -3.84
C VAL A 59 0.24 19.80 -4.28
N VAL A 60 -0.51 18.79 -3.84
CA VAL A 60 -1.96 18.69 -4.05
C VAL A 60 -2.67 18.41 -2.73
N THR A 61 -3.76 19.13 -2.45
CA THR A 61 -4.66 18.86 -1.31
C THR A 61 -5.99 18.37 -1.83
N VAL A 62 -6.42 17.19 -1.38
CA VAL A 62 -7.57 16.47 -1.96
C VAL A 62 -8.43 15.90 -0.86
N ARG A 63 -9.75 15.91 -1.05
CA ARG A 63 -10.70 15.30 -0.13
C ARG A 63 -10.65 13.77 -0.23
N ALA A 64 -10.90 13.10 0.89
CA ALA A 64 -10.70 11.66 1.04
C ALA A 64 -11.62 10.78 0.19
N GLY A 65 -12.80 11.29 -0.17
CA GLY A 65 -13.77 10.64 -1.04
C GLY A 65 -13.47 10.74 -2.53
N THR A 66 -12.54 11.61 -2.94
CA THR A 66 -12.18 11.79 -4.36
C THR A 66 -11.69 10.47 -4.97
N PRO A 67 -12.21 10.06 -6.15
CA PRO A 67 -11.69 8.92 -6.87
C PRO A 67 -10.20 9.05 -7.15
N LEU A 68 -9.44 7.99 -6.87
CA LEU A 68 -7.99 7.97 -7.09
C LEU A 68 -7.64 8.17 -8.57
N ALA A 69 -8.44 7.59 -9.47
CA ALA A 69 -8.26 7.73 -10.91
C ALA A 69 -8.46 9.19 -11.38
N GLU A 70 -9.35 9.95 -10.74
CA GLU A 70 -9.56 11.36 -11.03
C GLU A 70 -8.32 12.17 -10.66
N LEU A 71 -7.79 11.95 -9.45
CA LEU A 71 -6.53 12.58 -9.01
C LEU A 71 -5.38 12.24 -9.96
N GLU A 72 -5.19 10.97 -10.28
CA GLU A 72 -4.12 10.54 -11.20
C GLU A 72 -4.25 11.19 -12.59
N ALA A 73 -5.47 11.31 -13.12
CA ALA A 73 -5.71 12.00 -14.39
C ALA A 73 -5.38 13.49 -14.32
N THR A 74 -5.75 14.18 -13.22
CA THR A 74 -5.39 15.59 -12.99
C THR A 74 -3.88 15.78 -12.93
N LEU A 75 -3.16 14.90 -12.23
CA LEU A 75 -1.69 14.97 -12.14
C LEU A 75 -1.03 14.67 -13.49
N ALA A 76 -1.53 13.67 -14.23
CA ALA A 76 -1.01 13.30 -15.53
C ALA A 76 -1.12 14.45 -16.54
N ALA A 77 -2.19 15.25 -16.48
CA ALA A 77 -2.36 16.45 -17.31
C ALA A 77 -1.27 17.51 -17.08
N GLN A 78 -0.58 17.48 -15.92
CA GLN A 78 0.56 18.34 -15.59
C GLN A 78 1.91 17.63 -15.71
N GLY A 79 1.95 16.42 -16.30
CA GLY A 79 3.16 15.60 -16.37
C GLY A 79 3.65 15.15 -14.99
N GLN A 80 2.75 14.96 -14.03
CA GLN A 80 3.03 14.55 -12.66
C GLN A 80 2.34 13.23 -12.30
N TYR A 81 2.78 12.59 -11.21
CA TYR A 81 2.23 11.32 -10.76
C TYR A 81 2.45 11.09 -9.26
N LEU A 82 1.76 10.07 -8.72
CA LEU A 82 1.97 9.53 -7.38
C LEU A 82 3.10 8.47 -7.43
N PRO A 83 4.30 8.75 -6.90
CA PRO A 83 5.48 7.91 -7.15
C PRO A 83 5.45 6.55 -6.47
N PHE A 84 4.74 6.43 -5.35
CA PHE A 84 4.54 5.16 -4.64
C PHE A 84 3.56 4.21 -5.36
N GLU A 85 3.01 4.58 -6.51
CA GLU A 85 2.18 3.75 -7.39
C GLU A 85 1.04 3.04 -6.63
N PRO A 86 0.06 3.77 -6.08
CA PRO A 86 -0.99 3.17 -5.27
C PRO A 86 -1.82 2.14 -6.05
N PRO A 87 -2.09 0.95 -5.47
CA PRO A 87 -2.98 -0.02 -6.11
C PRO A 87 -4.44 0.39 -6.01
N HIS A 88 -5.18 0.18 -7.09
CA HIS A 88 -6.62 0.46 -7.15
C HIS A 88 -7.44 -0.73 -6.65
N PHE A 89 -7.05 -1.94 -7.06
CA PHE A 89 -7.74 -3.22 -6.91
C PHE A 89 -9.20 -3.17 -7.39
N PRO A 90 -9.44 -2.98 -8.69
CA PRO A 90 -10.80 -3.00 -9.22
C PRO A 90 -11.48 -4.34 -8.90
N ARG A 91 -12.70 -4.29 -8.33
CA ARG A 91 -13.50 -5.47 -7.98
C ARG A 91 -14.96 -5.21 -8.30
N ALA A 92 -15.69 -6.27 -8.65
CA ALA A 92 -17.14 -6.21 -8.82
C ALA A 92 -17.82 -5.75 -7.51
N GLY A 93 -18.75 -4.80 -7.61
CA GLY A 93 -19.46 -4.23 -6.45
C GLY A 93 -18.68 -3.19 -5.65
N ALA A 94 -17.54 -2.71 -6.15
CA ALA A 94 -16.78 -1.60 -5.58
C ALA A 94 -16.79 -0.38 -6.53
N ASP A 95 -16.79 0.82 -5.95
CA ASP A 95 -16.95 2.10 -6.68
C ASP A 95 -15.60 2.77 -6.96
N GLY A 96 -14.57 1.97 -7.30
CA GLY A 96 -13.20 2.44 -7.53
C GLY A 96 -12.43 2.78 -6.23
N ALA A 97 -11.11 2.97 -6.32
CA ALA A 97 -10.32 3.41 -5.17
C ALA A 97 -10.54 4.90 -4.91
N THR A 98 -10.51 5.32 -3.65
CA THR A 98 -10.54 6.75 -3.26
C THR A 98 -9.22 7.15 -2.60
N VAL A 99 -8.91 8.45 -2.59
CA VAL A 99 -7.69 9.00 -1.99
C VAL A 99 -7.56 8.65 -0.51
N GLY A 100 -8.65 8.80 0.27
CA GLY A 100 -8.66 8.43 1.69
C GLY A 100 -8.46 6.93 1.91
N GLY A 101 -9.07 6.10 1.07
CA GLY A 101 -8.88 4.65 1.12
C GLY A 101 -7.46 4.22 0.75
N MET A 102 -6.82 4.91 -0.21
CA MET A 102 -5.41 4.73 -0.56
C MET A 102 -4.51 5.04 0.64
N VAL A 103 -4.67 6.21 1.26
CA VAL A 103 -3.88 6.62 2.43
C VAL A 103 -4.11 5.65 3.58
N ALA A 104 -5.37 5.43 3.99
CA ALA A 104 -5.70 4.58 5.13
C ALA A 104 -5.18 3.14 4.97
N ALA A 105 -5.14 2.60 3.75
CA ALA A 105 -4.59 1.28 3.49
C ALA A 105 -3.06 1.23 3.54
N GLY A 106 -2.37 2.35 3.27
CA GLY A 106 -0.91 2.42 3.33
C GLY A 106 -0.19 1.57 2.27
N LEU A 107 -0.91 1.10 1.24
CA LEU A 107 -0.37 0.21 0.22
C LEU A 107 0.39 0.98 -0.85
N SER A 108 1.38 0.35 -1.46
CA SER A 108 2.24 0.95 -2.49
C SER A 108 2.62 -0.10 -3.52
N GLY A 109 2.87 0.34 -4.74
CA GLY A 109 3.19 -0.50 -5.88
C GLY A 109 4.67 -0.84 -6.01
N PRO A 110 5.09 -1.32 -7.20
CA PRO A 110 6.44 -1.83 -7.45
C PRO A 110 7.57 -0.84 -7.14
N ALA A 111 7.34 0.46 -7.35
CA ALA A 111 8.36 1.49 -7.14
C ALA A 111 8.74 1.76 -5.67
N ARG A 112 7.97 1.25 -4.69
CA ARG A 112 8.09 1.63 -3.26
C ARG A 112 9.51 1.55 -2.72
N ALA A 113 10.27 0.52 -3.09
CA ALA A 113 11.63 0.32 -2.57
C ALA A 113 12.62 1.42 -3.00
N SER A 114 12.38 2.06 -4.16
CA SER A 114 13.24 3.14 -4.65
C SER A 114 12.75 4.52 -4.23
N VAL A 115 11.43 4.72 -4.18
CA VAL A 115 10.85 6.07 -4.06
C VAL A 115 10.23 6.37 -2.69
N GLY A 116 9.93 5.33 -1.90
CA GLY A 116 9.18 5.44 -0.64
C GLY A 116 7.72 4.97 -0.75
N ALA A 117 7.06 4.90 0.39
CA ALA A 117 5.65 4.54 0.54
C ALA A 117 4.76 5.79 0.60
N VAL A 118 3.44 5.63 0.50
CA VAL A 118 2.47 6.75 0.60
C VAL A 118 2.73 7.67 1.78
N ARG A 119 3.09 7.12 2.95
CA ARG A 119 3.39 7.90 4.17
C ARG A 119 4.51 8.92 3.97
N ASP A 120 5.47 8.63 3.11
CA ASP A 120 6.65 9.48 2.88
C ASP A 120 6.29 10.69 2.00
N PHE A 121 5.11 10.65 1.36
CA PHE A 121 4.55 11.71 0.52
C PHE A 121 3.39 12.47 1.16
N ILE A 122 2.99 12.13 2.40
CA ILE A 122 2.00 12.90 3.15
C ILE A 122 2.66 14.13 3.76
N LEU A 123 2.12 15.31 3.45
CA LEU A 123 2.52 16.60 4.01
C LEU A 123 1.60 17.00 5.18
N GLY A 124 0.32 16.66 5.07
CA GLY A 124 -0.67 16.94 6.10
C GLY A 124 -1.98 16.18 5.88
N THR A 125 -2.77 16.08 6.94
CA THR A 125 -4.09 15.42 6.93
C THR A 125 -5.06 16.18 7.81
N GLN A 126 -6.32 16.24 7.38
CA GLN A 126 -7.44 16.59 8.24
C GLN A 126 -8.19 15.29 8.60
N VAL A 127 -8.48 15.11 9.88
CA VAL A 127 -9.03 13.87 10.43
C VAL A 127 -10.16 14.19 11.41
N LEU A 128 -11.30 13.51 11.26
CA LEU A 128 -12.36 13.50 12.25
C LEU A 128 -12.14 12.34 13.23
N ASN A 129 -11.97 12.64 14.52
CA ASN A 129 -11.74 11.64 15.57
C ASN A 129 -13.07 11.05 16.09
N GLY A 130 -13.00 10.07 17.00
CA GLY A 130 -14.17 9.39 17.57
C GLY A 130 -14.98 10.27 18.54
N ARG A 131 -14.52 11.49 18.84
CA ARG A 131 -15.27 12.52 19.55
C ARG A 131 -16.01 13.49 18.62
N ALA A 132 -15.96 13.22 17.31
CA ALA A 132 -16.46 14.12 16.27
C ALA A 132 -15.75 15.49 16.25
N GLU A 133 -14.49 15.55 16.66
CA GLU A 133 -13.64 16.74 16.58
C GLU A 133 -12.81 16.70 15.30
N LEU A 134 -12.77 17.82 14.58
CA LEU A 134 -11.98 17.97 13.37
C LEU A 134 -10.55 18.38 13.74
N LEU A 135 -9.60 17.49 13.50
CA LEU A 135 -8.19 17.66 13.81
C LEU A 135 -7.41 17.92 12.52
N VAL A 136 -6.42 18.81 12.59
CA VAL A 136 -5.52 19.14 11.47
C VAL A 136 -4.10 18.82 11.89
N PHE A 137 -3.41 17.99 11.10
CA PHE A 137 -2.04 17.57 11.36
C PHE A 137 -1.15 17.86 10.16
N GLY A 138 0.08 18.31 10.43
CA GLY A 138 1.03 18.72 9.41
C GLY A 138 0.65 20.04 8.74
N GLY A 139 1.12 20.25 7.52
CA GLY A 139 0.91 21.48 6.75
C GLY A 139 1.52 21.36 5.36
N GLN A 140 1.24 22.32 4.48
CA GLN A 140 1.76 22.31 3.10
C GLN A 140 3.27 22.59 3.00
N VAL A 141 3.94 22.91 4.11
CA VAL A 141 5.36 23.28 4.14
C VAL A 141 6.27 22.07 4.36
N MET A 142 7.40 22.03 3.65
CA MET A 142 8.37 20.92 3.67
C MET A 142 9.09 20.70 5.02
N LYS A 143 8.96 21.62 5.98
CA LYS A 143 9.56 21.49 7.33
C LYS A 143 8.48 21.53 8.40
N ASN A 144 8.15 20.36 8.95
CA ASN A 144 7.33 20.22 10.15
C ASN A 144 8.21 19.64 11.26
N VAL A 145 8.68 20.49 12.19
CA VAL A 145 9.69 20.12 13.22
C VAL A 145 9.10 20.17 14.65
N ALA A 146 7.78 20.24 14.79
CA ALA A 146 7.12 20.28 16.10
C ALA A 146 6.00 19.23 16.20
N GLY A 147 6.01 18.45 17.29
CA GLY A 147 4.96 17.48 17.62
C GLY A 147 5.15 16.09 17.03
N TYR A 148 4.19 15.20 17.30
CA TYR A 148 4.15 13.86 16.74
C TYR A 148 3.62 13.89 15.30
N ASP A 149 4.21 13.09 14.43
CA ASP A 149 3.84 13.00 13.00
C ASP A 149 2.58 12.15 12.78
N VAL A 150 1.44 12.67 13.25
CA VAL A 150 0.14 12.01 13.16
C VAL A 150 -0.32 11.86 11.71
N SER A 151 0.03 12.79 10.82
CA SER A 151 -0.39 12.71 9.41
C SER A 151 0.17 11.46 8.73
N ARG A 152 1.43 11.10 9.02
CA ARG A 152 2.01 9.84 8.54
C ARG A 152 1.47 8.60 9.27
N LEU A 153 1.05 8.73 10.52
CA LEU A 153 0.42 7.63 11.27
C LEU A 153 -0.90 7.16 10.65
N MET A 154 -1.62 8.05 9.96
CA MET A 154 -2.86 7.69 9.25
C MET A 154 -2.63 6.72 8.09
N ALA A 155 -1.41 6.67 7.54
CA ALA A 155 -1.07 5.73 6.49
C ALA A 155 -0.96 4.30 7.04
N GLY A 156 -1.86 3.42 6.59
CA GLY A 156 -1.94 2.05 7.12
C GLY A 156 -2.72 1.94 8.42
N ALA A 157 -3.43 2.99 8.86
CA ALA A 157 -4.32 2.94 10.02
C ALA A 157 -5.66 2.23 9.72
N TRP A 158 -5.97 1.97 8.45
CA TRP A 158 -7.21 1.32 8.00
C TRP A 158 -8.49 1.93 8.59
N GLY A 159 -8.47 3.24 8.88
CA GLY A 159 -9.57 4.00 9.48
C GLY A 159 -9.80 3.75 10.97
N THR A 160 -8.96 2.99 11.68
CA THR A 160 -9.17 2.73 13.12
C THR A 160 -8.77 3.89 14.02
N LEU A 161 -8.10 4.92 13.47
CA LEU A 161 -7.65 6.12 14.19
C LEU A 161 -8.47 7.37 13.81
N GLY A 162 -9.52 7.22 13.01
CA GLY A 162 -10.34 8.34 12.56
C GLY A 162 -10.61 8.34 11.07
N LEU A 163 -11.55 9.20 10.68
CA LEU A 163 -11.93 9.42 9.29
C LEU A 163 -11.06 10.53 8.71
N ILE A 164 -10.23 10.20 7.72
CA ILE A 164 -9.50 11.20 6.93
C ILE A 164 -10.54 11.96 6.10
N THR A 165 -10.59 13.29 6.23
CA THR A 165 -11.47 14.16 5.44
C THR A 165 -10.72 14.77 4.26
N GLU A 166 -9.45 15.16 4.48
CA GLU A 166 -8.57 15.77 3.48
C GLU A 166 -7.12 15.30 3.68
N VAL A 167 -6.35 15.24 2.60
CA VAL A 167 -4.92 14.95 2.62
C VAL A 167 -4.17 15.88 1.67
N SER A 168 -3.04 16.41 2.13
CA SER A 168 -2.05 17.11 1.31
C SER A 168 -0.90 16.16 0.99
N LEU A 169 -0.63 15.97 -0.30
CA LEU A 169 0.36 15.05 -0.83
C LEU A 169 1.42 15.80 -1.64
N LYS A 170 2.68 15.38 -1.47
CA LYS A 170 3.74 15.66 -2.42
C LYS A 170 3.59 14.74 -3.63
N VAL A 171 3.66 15.31 -4.83
CA VAL A 171 3.69 14.58 -6.10
C VAL A 171 5.06 14.73 -6.75
N LEU A 172 5.33 14.01 -7.84
CA LEU A 172 6.59 14.15 -8.57
C LEU A 172 6.35 14.33 -10.08
N PRO A 173 7.25 15.00 -10.81
CA PRO A 173 7.21 15.00 -12.26
C PRO A 173 7.52 13.60 -12.81
N VAL A 174 6.88 13.23 -13.92
CA VAL A 174 7.15 11.98 -14.64
C VAL A 174 8.60 12.00 -15.13
N ALA A 175 9.31 10.89 -14.89
CA ALA A 175 10.70 10.77 -15.34
C ALA A 175 10.79 10.75 -16.87
N PRO A 176 11.75 11.48 -17.48
CA PRO A 176 11.85 11.57 -18.94
C PRO A 176 12.38 10.29 -19.60
N GLY A 177 13.06 9.42 -18.84
CA GLY A 177 13.55 8.11 -19.31
C GLY A 177 12.97 6.97 -18.48
N GLU A 178 12.53 5.92 -19.18
CA GLU A 178 12.11 4.63 -18.60
C GLU A 178 12.56 3.49 -19.51
N ALA A 179 13.02 2.39 -18.90
CA ALA A 179 13.29 1.13 -19.61
C ALA A 179 13.02 -0.05 -18.67
N THR A 180 12.65 -1.20 -19.24
CA THR A 180 12.60 -2.47 -18.50
C THR A 180 13.56 -3.47 -19.12
N LEU A 181 14.40 -4.07 -18.28
CA LEU A 181 15.34 -5.14 -18.64
C LEU A 181 14.85 -6.47 -18.09
N ARG A 182 14.94 -7.53 -18.91
CA ARG A 182 14.59 -8.91 -18.58
C ARG A 182 15.86 -9.76 -18.47
N PHE A 183 15.91 -10.61 -17.46
CA PHE A 183 16.98 -11.57 -17.22
C PHE A 183 16.39 -12.93 -16.87
N GLU A 184 16.71 -13.96 -17.65
CA GLU A 184 16.44 -15.34 -17.25
C GLU A 184 17.47 -15.75 -16.20
N CYS A 185 17.00 -16.03 -14.99
CA CYS A 185 17.85 -16.42 -13.87
C CYS A 185 17.03 -17.02 -12.72
N ASN A 186 17.65 -17.93 -11.96
CA ASN A 186 17.05 -18.41 -10.72
C ASN A 186 16.95 -17.28 -9.66
N GLN A 187 16.19 -17.53 -8.61
CA GLN A 187 15.95 -16.54 -7.56
C GLN A 187 17.24 -16.06 -6.88
N ALA A 188 18.20 -16.96 -6.63
CA ALA A 188 19.44 -16.61 -5.94
C ALA A 188 20.31 -15.66 -6.79
N ASP A 189 20.40 -15.91 -8.09
CA ASP A 189 21.07 -15.05 -9.07
C ASP A 189 20.37 -13.69 -9.19
N ALA A 190 19.03 -13.68 -9.23
CA ALA A 190 18.25 -12.45 -9.25
C ALA A 190 18.54 -11.57 -8.02
N MET A 191 18.52 -12.16 -6.82
CA MET A 191 18.84 -11.47 -5.57
C MET A 191 20.28 -10.94 -5.54
N ARG A 192 21.25 -11.71 -6.03
CA ARG A 192 22.65 -11.28 -6.12
C ARG A 192 22.80 -10.07 -7.05
N LYS A 193 22.14 -10.08 -8.21
CA LYS A 193 22.14 -8.95 -9.15
C LYS A 193 21.52 -7.70 -8.52
N LEU A 194 20.34 -7.84 -7.90
CA LEU A 194 19.65 -6.74 -7.22
C LEU A 194 20.48 -6.11 -6.09
N HIS A 195 21.14 -6.94 -5.28
CA HIS A 195 22.07 -6.46 -4.24
C HIS A 195 23.23 -5.68 -4.87
N ALA A 196 23.91 -6.28 -5.85
CA ALA A 196 25.06 -5.66 -6.50
C ALA A 196 24.70 -4.30 -7.15
N TRP A 197 23.53 -4.21 -7.79
CA TRP A 197 23.04 -2.97 -8.39
C TRP A 197 22.55 -1.95 -7.37
N GLY A 198 22.00 -2.39 -6.23
CA GLY A 198 21.56 -1.50 -5.15
C GLY A 198 22.68 -0.68 -4.51
N GLY A 199 23.94 -1.13 -4.63
CA GLY A 199 25.13 -0.39 -4.22
C GLY A 199 25.72 0.55 -5.28
N GLN A 200 25.09 0.67 -6.45
CA GLN A 200 25.58 1.46 -7.58
C GLN A 200 24.67 2.66 -7.86
N PRO A 201 25.18 3.72 -8.53
CA PRO A 201 24.38 4.89 -8.91
C PRO A 201 23.50 4.60 -10.15
N LEU A 202 22.73 3.52 -10.10
CA LEU A 202 21.82 3.10 -11.17
C LEU A 202 20.42 3.68 -10.92
N PRO A 203 19.67 4.05 -11.99
CA PRO A 203 18.31 4.56 -11.87
C PRO A 203 17.29 3.43 -11.60
N LEU A 204 17.59 2.53 -10.67
CA LEU A 204 16.69 1.44 -10.28
C LEU A 204 15.39 2.01 -9.73
N ASN A 205 14.26 1.57 -10.29
CA ASN A 205 12.95 2.02 -9.88
C ASN A 205 12.08 0.90 -9.32
N ALA A 206 11.99 -0.23 -10.02
CA ALA A 206 11.22 -1.37 -9.56
C ALA A 206 11.85 -2.68 -10.02
N SER A 207 11.49 -3.77 -9.35
CA SER A 207 11.88 -5.12 -9.75
C SER A 207 10.76 -6.12 -9.45
N CYS A 208 10.67 -7.15 -10.29
CA CYS A 208 9.79 -8.29 -10.14
C CYS A 208 10.53 -9.54 -10.60
N TRP A 209 10.77 -10.49 -9.70
CA TRP A 209 11.20 -11.83 -10.07
C TRP A 209 10.05 -12.81 -9.87
N VAL A 210 9.87 -13.69 -10.85
CA VAL A 210 8.83 -14.72 -10.83
C VAL A 210 9.35 -15.95 -11.56
N GLU A 211 8.94 -17.13 -11.12
CA GLU A 211 9.12 -18.38 -11.87
C GLU A 211 7.82 -18.71 -12.61
N ASP A 212 7.92 -18.83 -13.93
CA ASP A 212 6.82 -19.31 -14.77
C ASP A 212 7.28 -20.56 -15.52
N SER A 213 6.50 -21.63 -15.40
CA SER A 213 6.75 -22.90 -16.11
C SER A 213 8.18 -23.45 -15.91
N GLY A 214 8.74 -23.26 -14.71
CA GLY A 214 10.09 -23.69 -14.34
C GLY A 214 11.22 -22.74 -14.77
N VAL A 215 10.90 -21.60 -15.39
CA VAL A 215 11.86 -20.58 -15.81
C VAL A 215 11.77 -19.37 -14.90
N GLY A 216 12.79 -19.18 -14.06
CA GLY A 216 12.94 -17.96 -13.27
C GLY A 216 13.31 -16.76 -14.14
N THR A 217 12.57 -15.66 -13.99
CA THR A 217 12.81 -14.43 -14.75
C THR A 217 12.78 -13.21 -13.83
N LEU A 218 13.82 -12.38 -13.89
CA LEU A 218 13.89 -11.07 -13.24
C LEU A 218 13.59 -9.97 -14.25
N TYR A 219 12.63 -9.11 -13.92
CA TYR A 219 12.35 -7.85 -14.60
C TYR A 219 12.82 -6.70 -13.71
N VAL A 220 13.55 -5.74 -14.31
CA VAL A 220 13.99 -4.53 -13.62
C VAL A 220 13.56 -3.30 -14.41
N ARG A 221 12.78 -2.43 -13.77
CA ARG A 221 12.40 -1.12 -14.32
C ARG A 221 13.40 -0.07 -13.87
N LEU A 222 13.89 0.69 -14.83
CA LEU A 222 14.75 1.86 -14.65
C LEU A 222 13.93 3.11 -14.92
N ARG A 223 14.08 4.16 -14.10
CA ARG A 223 13.46 5.48 -14.31
C ARG A 223 14.38 6.60 -13.88
N GLY A 224 14.53 7.63 -14.72
CA GLY A 224 15.33 8.81 -14.41
C GLY A 224 15.64 9.64 -15.64
N ALA A 225 16.79 10.32 -15.64
CA ALA A 225 17.29 11.00 -16.83
C ALA A 225 17.53 10.00 -17.97
N MET A 226 17.16 10.36 -19.21
CA MET A 226 17.30 9.48 -20.38
C MET A 226 18.72 8.91 -20.51
N ALA A 227 19.75 9.76 -20.41
CA ALA A 227 21.14 9.33 -20.51
C ALA A 227 21.55 8.31 -19.43
N ALA A 228 21.05 8.47 -18.20
CA ALA A 228 21.32 7.54 -17.10
C ALA A 228 20.64 6.18 -17.33
N VAL A 229 19.41 6.19 -17.84
CA VAL A 229 18.68 4.97 -18.20
C VAL A 229 19.37 4.23 -19.33
N GLU A 230 19.79 4.92 -20.39
CA GLU A 230 20.50 4.32 -21.52
C GLU A 230 21.88 3.77 -21.12
N ALA A 231 22.61 4.49 -20.25
CA ALA A 231 23.88 4.01 -19.71
C ALA A 231 23.71 2.74 -18.87
N ALA A 232 22.68 2.71 -18.01
CA ALA A 232 22.35 1.55 -17.18
C ALA A 232 21.94 0.34 -18.03
N CYS A 233 21.15 0.53 -19.09
CA CYS A 233 20.80 -0.56 -20.01
C CYS A 233 22.04 -1.22 -20.64
N LYS A 234 23.04 -0.41 -21.02
CA LYS A 234 24.30 -0.91 -21.59
C LYS A 234 25.15 -1.66 -20.57
N SER A 235 25.22 -1.18 -19.32
CA SER A 235 26.08 -1.76 -18.29
C SER A 235 25.49 -2.99 -17.58
N MET A 236 24.17 -3.01 -17.37
CA MET A 236 23.48 -4.10 -16.67
C MET A 236 23.29 -5.33 -17.56
N GLY A 237 23.27 -5.16 -18.88
CA GLY A 237 22.91 -6.19 -19.84
C GLY A 237 21.44 -6.58 -19.75
N GLY A 238 21.12 -7.82 -20.14
CA GLY A 238 19.75 -8.31 -20.21
C GLY A 238 19.04 -7.91 -21.50
N GLU A 239 17.85 -8.46 -21.70
CA GLU A 239 17.00 -8.17 -22.84
C GLU A 239 16.19 -6.91 -22.55
N ARG A 240 16.33 -5.87 -23.38
CA ARG A 240 15.48 -4.68 -23.29
C ARG A 240 14.11 -4.98 -23.86
N MET A 241 13.09 -4.81 -23.04
CA MET A 241 11.72 -5.09 -23.39
C MET A 241 11.05 -3.90 -24.10
N ASP A 242 10.02 -4.19 -24.89
CA ASP A 242 9.13 -3.16 -25.45
C ASP A 242 8.35 -2.44 -24.33
N SER A 243 8.37 -1.10 -24.39
CA SER A 243 7.79 -0.24 -23.36
C SER A 243 6.26 -0.34 -23.25
N ALA A 244 5.55 -0.66 -24.33
CA ALA A 244 4.10 -0.78 -24.31
C ALA A 244 3.68 -2.09 -23.62
N ALA A 245 4.35 -3.19 -23.95
CA ALA A 245 4.11 -4.50 -23.33
C ALA A 245 4.34 -4.46 -21.81
N VAL A 246 5.51 -3.97 -21.36
CA VAL A 246 5.85 -3.98 -19.92
C VAL A 246 5.05 -2.98 -19.10
N ARG A 247 4.48 -1.92 -19.70
CA ARG A 247 3.60 -0.99 -18.98
C ARG A 247 2.37 -1.71 -18.45
N ALA A 248 1.78 -2.59 -19.25
CA ALA A 248 0.64 -3.40 -18.84
C ALA A 248 1.04 -4.38 -17.72
N ASP A 249 2.22 -5.00 -17.81
CA ASP A 249 2.72 -5.93 -16.78
C ASP A 249 3.02 -5.22 -15.46
N TRP A 250 3.62 -4.03 -15.47
CA TRP A 250 3.84 -3.26 -14.24
C TRP A 250 2.53 -2.80 -13.61
N ALA A 251 1.53 -2.44 -14.42
CA ALA A 251 0.19 -2.16 -13.93
C ALA A 251 -0.44 -3.43 -13.33
N ALA A 252 -0.35 -4.59 -13.99
CA ALA A 252 -0.83 -5.85 -13.47
C ALA A 252 -0.10 -6.30 -12.20
N CYS A 253 1.19 -6.00 -12.06
CA CYS A 253 1.98 -6.24 -10.84
C CYS A 253 1.41 -5.41 -9.68
N ARG A 254 1.23 -4.10 -9.91
CA ARG A 254 0.63 -3.17 -8.94
C ARG A 254 -0.78 -3.61 -8.53
N GLU A 255 -1.61 -4.00 -9.49
CA GLU A 255 -3.01 -4.42 -9.26
C GLU A 255 -3.14 -5.88 -8.79
N GLN A 256 -2.04 -6.63 -8.69
CA GLN A 256 -2.00 -8.06 -8.35
C GLN A 256 -2.84 -8.94 -9.29
N THR A 257 -2.75 -8.66 -10.59
CA THR A 257 -3.45 -9.38 -11.66
C THR A 257 -2.50 -10.10 -12.64
N LEU A 258 -1.18 -10.10 -12.39
CA LEU A 258 -0.24 -10.94 -13.15
C LEU A 258 -0.69 -12.42 -13.14
N PRO A 259 -0.33 -13.21 -14.17
CA PRO A 259 -0.69 -14.63 -14.27
C PRO A 259 -0.40 -15.42 -12.99
N TRP A 260 0.74 -15.15 -12.33
CA TRP A 260 1.09 -15.75 -11.05
C TRP A 260 0.02 -15.51 -9.98
N PHE A 261 -0.47 -14.27 -9.78
CA PHE A 261 -1.53 -13.98 -8.81
C PHE A 261 -2.87 -14.63 -9.19
N ALA A 262 -3.19 -14.66 -10.49
CA ALA A 262 -4.42 -15.27 -11.00
C ALA A 262 -4.46 -16.79 -10.79
N ALA A 263 -3.32 -17.47 -10.95
CA ALA A 263 -3.13 -18.91 -10.78
C ALA A 263 -3.32 -19.40 -9.33
N ARG A 264 -3.62 -18.51 -8.37
CA ARG A 264 -3.87 -18.87 -6.97
C ARG A 264 -5.02 -19.84 -6.81
N ALA A 265 -4.69 -21.02 -6.29
CA ALA A 265 -5.63 -22.07 -5.90
C ALA A 265 -6.70 -21.56 -4.92
N ALA A 266 -7.89 -22.16 -4.95
CA ALA A 266 -9.05 -21.65 -4.23
C ALA A 266 -8.90 -21.68 -2.71
N ASP A 267 -8.19 -22.67 -2.19
CA ASP A 267 -7.87 -22.92 -0.78
C ASP A 267 -6.59 -22.21 -0.30
N HIS A 268 -5.86 -21.54 -1.21
CA HIS A 268 -4.64 -20.79 -0.90
C HIS A 268 -4.94 -19.31 -0.64
N GLY A 269 -4.43 -18.83 0.50
CA GLY A 269 -4.33 -17.42 0.81
C GLY A 269 -3.15 -16.77 0.09
N LEU A 270 -3.17 -15.44 -0.03
CA LEU A 270 -2.01 -14.66 -0.47
C LEU A 270 -1.33 -14.06 0.75
N TRP A 271 -0.10 -14.49 0.98
CA TRP A 271 0.75 -14.07 2.08
C TRP A 271 1.75 -13.03 1.61
N ARG A 272 1.91 -11.98 2.42
CA ARG A 272 2.86 -10.90 2.22
C ARG A 272 3.97 -11.01 3.25
N LEU A 273 5.18 -11.29 2.79
CA LEU A 273 6.37 -11.34 3.62
C LEU A 273 7.22 -10.10 3.34
N SER A 274 7.46 -9.29 4.35
CA SER A 274 8.33 -8.11 4.30
C SER A 274 9.63 -8.45 5.02
N VAL A 275 10.73 -8.50 4.28
CA VAL A 275 12.06 -8.88 4.78
C VAL A 275 13.10 -7.84 4.36
N PRO A 276 14.29 -7.78 4.99
CA PRO A 276 15.39 -6.98 4.48
C PRO A 276 15.69 -7.32 3.01
N ALA A 277 16.06 -6.33 2.20
CA ALA A 277 16.42 -6.55 0.80
C ALA A 277 17.62 -7.50 0.62
N THR A 278 18.46 -7.61 1.66
CA THR A 278 19.62 -8.51 1.74
C THR A 278 19.27 -9.92 2.21
N ALA A 279 18.00 -10.21 2.54
CA ALA A 279 17.58 -11.53 2.96
C ALA A 279 17.88 -12.58 1.86
N PRO A 280 18.36 -13.78 2.23
CA PRO A 280 18.60 -14.85 1.28
C PRO A 280 17.28 -15.37 0.68
N VAL A 281 17.38 -16.33 -0.24
CA VAL A 281 16.23 -17.15 -0.64
C VAL A 281 15.65 -17.80 0.61
N LEU A 282 14.35 -17.57 0.86
CA LEU A 282 13.67 -18.10 2.04
C LEU A 282 13.33 -19.57 1.82
N ALA A 283 13.54 -20.39 2.86
CA ALA A 283 13.01 -21.75 2.90
C ALA A 283 11.49 -21.69 3.15
N LEU A 284 10.70 -21.71 2.07
CA LEU A 284 9.25 -21.62 2.14
C LEU A 284 8.60 -23.02 2.26
N PRO A 285 7.48 -23.15 2.98
CA PRO A 285 6.78 -24.42 3.14
C PRO A 285 6.30 -24.98 1.79
N ALA A 286 6.30 -26.31 1.67
CA ALA A 286 5.91 -27.04 0.46
C ALA A 286 6.64 -26.60 -0.84
N ALA A 287 7.84 -26.02 -0.70
CA ALA A 287 8.60 -25.46 -1.82
C ALA A 287 7.79 -24.43 -2.65
N ALA A 288 6.91 -23.66 -1.99
CA ALA A 288 6.13 -22.62 -2.65
C ALA A 288 7.04 -21.62 -3.37
N GLN A 289 6.77 -21.38 -4.66
CA GLN A 289 7.54 -20.44 -5.48
C GLN A 289 7.01 -19.01 -5.30
N PRO A 290 7.79 -18.09 -4.70
CA PRO A 290 7.32 -16.75 -4.44
C PRO A 290 7.42 -15.86 -5.67
N LEU A 291 6.57 -14.84 -5.74
CA LEU A 291 6.84 -13.65 -6.53
C LEU A 291 7.61 -12.65 -5.65
N VAL A 292 8.70 -12.10 -6.18
CA VAL A 292 9.62 -11.23 -5.43
C VAL A 292 9.62 -9.82 -5.99
N GLU A 293 9.32 -8.84 -5.15
CA GLU A 293 9.32 -7.42 -5.52
C GLU A 293 10.26 -6.61 -4.61
N TRP A 294 10.31 -5.29 -4.86
CA TRP A 294 10.94 -4.31 -3.97
C TRP A 294 12.42 -4.57 -3.76
N HIS A 295 13.12 -4.90 -4.84
CA HIS A 295 14.54 -5.24 -4.86
C HIS A 295 14.88 -6.37 -3.89
N GLY A 296 13.94 -7.31 -3.73
CA GLY A 296 14.11 -8.41 -2.81
C GLY A 296 13.68 -8.12 -1.38
N ALA A 297 12.93 -7.06 -1.10
CA ALA A 297 12.36 -6.84 0.24
C ALA A 297 10.94 -7.40 0.41
N LEU A 298 10.23 -7.69 -0.68
CA LEU A 298 8.86 -8.21 -0.64
C LEU A 298 8.80 -9.61 -1.23
N ARG A 299 8.19 -10.57 -0.53
CA ARG A 299 7.82 -11.88 -1.09
C ARG A 299 6.31 -12.06 -0.99
N TRP A 300 5.68 -12.29 -2.14
CA TRP A 300 4.34 -12.82 -2.19
C TRP A 300 4.42 -14.33 -2.22
N VAL A 301 3.65 -14.99 -1.35
CA VAL A 301 3.58 -16.45 -1.28
C VAL A 301 2.13 -16.87 -1.33
N GLN A 302 1.81 -17.83 -2.20
CA GLN A 302 0.51 -18.48 -2.21
C GLN A 302 0.62 -19.75 -1.39
N ALA A 303 -0.17 -19.87 -0.32
CA ALA A 303 -0.10 -21.03 0.56
C ALA A 303 -1.43 -21.24 1.31
N PRO A 304 -1.74 -22.48 1.73
CA PRO A 304 -2.89 -22.74 2.61
C PRO A 304 -2.75 -22.00 3.94
N LEU A 305 -3.87 -21.76 4.63
CA LEU A 305 -3.85 -21.07 5.93
C LEU A 305 -3.00 -21.80 6.99
N ALA A 306 -2.94 -23.14 6.92
CA ALA A 306 -2.14 -23.97 7.81
C ALA A 306 -0.62 -23.72 7.70
N ALA A 307 -0.15 -23.13 6.60
CA ALA A 307 1.26 -22.78 6.42
C ALA A 307 1.65 -21.46 7.12
N GLY A 308 0.70 -20.74 7.71
CA GLY A 308 0.90 -19.39 8.24
C GLY A 308 2.01 -19.27 9.28
N ASP A 309 2.08 -20.19 10.24
CA ASP A 309 3.10 -20.14 11.29
C ASP A 309 4.50 -20.44 10.74
N ALA A 310 4.62 -21.35 9.78
CA ALA A 310 5.87 -21.63 9.08
C ALA A 310 6.34 -20.40 8.27
N LEU A 311 5.43 -19.71 7.59
CA LEU A 311 5.74 -18.48 6.84
C LEU A 311 6.19 -17.34 7.76
N ARG A 312 5.52 -17.14 8.90
CA ARG A 312 5.94 -16.17 9.92
C ARG A 312 7.30 -16.51 10.50
N ALA A 313 7.54 -17.78 10.82
CA ALA A 313 8.85 -18.23 11.31
C ALA A 313 9.96 -17.98 10.28
N ALA A 314 9.72 -18.32 9.00
CA ALA A 314 10.69 -18.09 7.93
C ALA A 314 11.01 -16.59 7.73
N ALA A 315 10.00 -15.71 7.76
CA ALA A 315 10.21 -14.27 7.66
C ALA A 315 10.96 -13.72 8.88
N ARG A 316 10.58 -14.12 10.11
CA ARG A 316 11.25 -13.70 11.34
C ARG A 316 12.71 -14.15 11.42
N ALA A 317 13.00 -15.36 10.96
CA ALA A 317 14.38 -15.87 10.86
C ALA A 317 15.26 -15.01 9.93
N ALA A 318 14.65 -14.35 8.94
CA ALA A 318 15.32 -13.39 8.07
C ALA A 318 15.26 -11.94 8.55
N GLY A 319 14.76 -11.68 9.77
CA GLY A 319 14.61 -10.33 10.33
C GLY A 319 13.42 -9.53 9.76
N GLY A 320 12.39 -10.22 9.27
CA GLY A 320 11.18 -9.63 8.72
C GLY A 320 9.89 -10.15 9.36
N SER A 321 8.77 -9.89 8.69
CA SER A 321 7.43 -10.30 9.14
C SER A 321 6.60 -10.87 7.99
N ALA A 322 5.61 -11.69 8.34
CA ALA A 322 4.69 -12.30 7.38
C ALA A 322 3.25 -12.07 7.81
N MET A 323 2.39 -11.74 6.86
CA MET A 323 0.98 -11.49 7.13
C MET A 323 0.10 -12.06 6.02
N LEU A 324 -1.09 -12.55 6.36
CA LEU A 324 -2.09 -12.94 5.37
C LEU A 324 -2.68 -11.66 4.78
N PHE A 325 -2.43 -11.38 3.51
CA PHE A 325 -2.91 -10.17 2.84
C PHE A 325 -4.29 -10.35 2.22
N ALA A 326 -4.56 -11.54 1.65
CA ALA A 326 -5.89 -11.90 1.18
C ALA A 326 -6.22 -13.33 1.58
N ALA A 327 -7.42 -13.53 2.13
CA ALA A 327 -7.94 -14.86 2.46
C ALA A 327 -8.05 -15.74 1.18
N PRO A 328 -8.09 -17.07 1.35
CA PRO A 328 -8.42 -17.96 0.24
C PRO A 328 -9.75 -17.59 -0.40
N LYS A 329 -9.88 -17.83 -1.72
CA LYS A 329 -11.10 -17.48 -2.47
C LYS A 329 -12.35 -18.20 -1.91
N ALA A 330 -12.17 -19.33 -1.23
CA ALA A 330 -13.21 -20.08 -0.55
C ALA A 330 -13.80 -19.38 0.70
N TYR A 331 -13.17 -18.32 1.22
CA TYR A 331 -13.62 -17.61 2.41
C TYR A 331 -13.91 -16.14 2.09
N GLU A 332 -15.09 -15.63 2.48
CA GLU A 332 -15.44 -14.21 2.33
C GLU A 332 -14.62 -13.28 3.25
N ALA A 333 -14.14 -13.81 4.39
CA ALA A 333 -13.29 -13.11 5.35
C ALA A 333 -12.29 -14.09 5.99
N SER A 334 -11.13 -13.58 6.42
CA SER A 334 -10.13 -14.41 7.09
C SER A 334 -10.52 -14.72 8.55
N PRO A 335 -10.58 -16.00 8.96
CA PRO A 335 -10.74 -16.39 10.37
C PRO A 335 -9.47 -16.13 11.21
N THR A 336 -8.30 -16.04 10.56
CA THR A 336 -7.00 -15.80 11.20
C THR A 336 -6.57 -14.34 11.07
N GLY A 337 -5.94 -13.78 12.10
CA GLY A 337 -5.47 -12.38 12.10
C GLY A 337 -4.53 -12.07 10.93
N GLN A 338 -4.82 -10.99 10.20
CA GLN A 338 -4.07 -10.51 9.05
C GLN A 338 -2.95 -9.52 9.41
N PHE A 339 -2.85 -9.10 10.67
CA PHE A 339 -1.81 -8.20 11.15
C PHE A 339 -1.16 -8.83 12.36
N ASP A 340 0.17 -8.90 12.35
CA ASP A 340 0.97 -9.48 13.44
C ASP A 340 1.46 -8.33 14.33
N LEU A 341 0.92 -8.23 15.54
CA LEU A 341 1.44 -7.29 16.54
C LEU A 341 2.62 -7.99 17.22
N GLU A 342 3.82 -7.65 16.76
CA GLU A 342 5.06 -8.38 17.01
C GLU A 342 5.46 -8.47 18.50
N SER A 343 4.89 -7.64 19.37
CA SER A 343 5.15 -7.69 20.82
C SER A 343 4.06 -7.02 21.67
N LYS A 344 3.93 -7.46 22.93
CA LYS A 344 3.02 -6.86 23.94
C LYS A 344 3.23 -5.34 24.13
N PRO A 345 4.47 -4.80 24.18
CA PRO A 345 4.67 -3.36 24.27
C PRO A 345 4.11 -2.59 23.08
N LEU A 346 4.30 -3.10 21.86
CA LEU A 346 3.73 -2.47 20.66
C LEU A 346 2.19 -2.51 20.70
N GLU A 347 1.60 -3.63 21.08
CA GLU A 347 0.15 -3.75 21.26
C GLU A 347 -0.41 -2.73 22.26
N GLN A 348 0.27 -2.51 23.39
CA GLN A 348 -0.10 -1.49 24.37
C GLN A 348 0.00 -0.06 23.82
N ILE A 349 1.04 0.24 23.03
CA ILE A 349 1.19 1.55 22.37
C ILE A 349 0.04 1.76 21.39
N HIS A 350 -0.21 0.79 20.51
CA HIS A 350 -1.30 0.88 19.55
C HIS A 350 -2.66 1.04 20.23
N THR A 351 -2.91 0.31 21.32
CA THR A 351 -4.17 0.42 22.09
C THR A 351 -4.35 1.82 22.68
N ARG A 352 -3.31 2.40 23.29
CA ARG A 352 -3.36 3.76 23.84
C ARG A 352 -3.53 4.82 22.77
N VAL A 353 -2.87 4.66 21.62
CA VAL A 353 -3.06 5.54 20.46
C VAL A 353 -4.51 5.44 19.97
N LYS A 354 -5.04 4.24 19.77
CA LYS A 354 -6.44 4.04 19.37
C LYS A 354 -7.41 4.69 20.35
N GLN A 355 -7.26 4.45 21.66
CA GLN A 355 -8.12 5.06 22.70
C GLN A 355 -8.05 6.59 22.71
N SER A 356 -6.92 7.18 22.31
CA SER A 356 -6.77 8.64 22.25
C SER A 356 -7.54 9.26 21.08
N PHE A 357 -7.60 8.56 19.94
CA PHE A 357 -8.35 9.00 18.76
C PHE A 357 -9.82 8.60 18.80
N ASP A 358 -10.13 7.42 19.35
CA ASP A 358 -11.46 6.82 19.34
C ASP A 358 -11.75 6.18 20.72
N PRO A 359 -12.05 7.00 21.74
CA PRO A 359 -12.29 6.52 23.10
C PRO A 359 -13.57 5.67 23.22
N ALA A 360 -14.54 5.85 22.32
CA ALA A 360 -15.77 5.07 22.28
C ALA A 360 -15.61 3.73 21.53
N GLY A 361 -14.49 3.53 20.82
CA GLY A 361 -14.18 2.31 20.08
C GLY A 361 -15.11 2.07 18.89
N ILE A 362 -15.60 3.13 18.25
CA ILE A 362 -16.61 3.04 17.20
C ILE A 362 -16.00 2.80 15.80
N PHE A 363 -14.76 3.18 15.54
CA PHE A 363 -14.21 3.14 14.18
C PHE A 363 -13.55 1.81 13.79
N ASN A 364 -14.07 1.21 12.71
CA ASN A 364 -13.53 0.03 12.03
C ASN A 364 -13.10 -1.06 13.03
N ARG A 365 -13.95 -1.32 14.02
CA ARG A 365 -13.74 -2.31 15.07
C ARG A 365 -13.42 -3.69 14.48
N GLY A 366 -12.52 -4.42 15.13
CA GLY A 366 -12.06 -5.73 14.73
C GLY A 366 -11.12 -5.74 13.52
N ARG A 367 -10.96 -4.63 12.77
CA ARG A 367 -10.30 -4.68 11.46
C ARG A 367 -8.83 -5.08 11.52
N LEU A 368 -8.07 -4.51 12.47
CA LEU A 368 -6.64 -4.77 12.64
C LEU A 368 -6.34 -5.82 13.72
N SER A 369 -7.09 -5.76 14.82
CA SER A 369 -6.98 -6.67 15.97
C SER A 369 -8.39 -6.98 16.49
N PRO A 370 -8.68 -8.21 16.98
CA PRO A 370 -9.98 -8.54 17.58
C PRO A 370 -10.40 -7.60 18.71
N HIS A 371 -9.41 -7.09 19.45
CA HIS A 371 -9.63 -6.30 20.66
C HIS A 371 -9.76 -4.80 20.40
N TRP A 372 -9.60 -4.36 19.14
CA TRP A 372 -9.62 -2.95 18.76
C TRP A 372 -10.95 -2.55 18.19
#